data_AF-A0A957CQ66-F1
#
_entry.id   AF-A0A957CQ66-F1
#
_cell.length_a   1.000
_cell.length_b   1.000
_cell.length_c   1.000
_cell.angle_alpha   90.00
_cell.angle_beta   90.00
_cell.angle_gamma   90.00
#
_symmetry.space_group_name_H-M   'P 1'
#
loop_
_entity.id
_entity.type
_entity.pdbx_description
1 polymer ?
#
loop_
_entity_poly.entity_id
_entity_poly.type
_entity_poly.pdbx_seq_one_letter_code
_entity_poly.pdbx_strand_id
1 'polypeptide(L)'
;MSSVNDIAIISVHAHFPGAVNATKFWENLREGVESVTTFSDAELQRRGVPLERFQNPNFVKKSPILSDIDLFDAHFFGYSPREAKLLDPQQRLFLECA
;
A
#
# COMPACT_ATOMS: atom_id res chain seq x y z
N MET A 1 -25.10 21.77 19.78
CA MET A 1 -23.93 22.41 20.42
C MET A 1 -22.86 21.34 20.53
N SER A 2 -21.70 21.56 19.93
CA SER A 2 -20.58 20.63 20.05
C SER A 2 -20.03 20.66 21.47
N SER A 3 -19.69 19.50 22.04
CA SER A 3 -19.04 19.40 23.34
C SER A 3 -17.60 19.91 23.26
N VAL A 4 -17.00 20.31 24.39
CA VAL A 4 -15.60 20.78 24.47
C VAL A 4 -14.59 19.71 24.01
N ASN A 5 -15.01 18.45 23.88
CA ASN A 5 -14.18 17.32 23.46
C ASN A 5 -14.52 16.81 22.05
N ASP A 6 -15.35 17.52 21.28
CA ASP A 6 -15.68 17.10 19.92
C ASP A 6 -14.49 17.35 19.00
N ILE A 7 -14.04 16.30 18.30
CA ILE A 7 -12.97 16.38 17.30
C ILE A 7 -13.57 16.13 15.92
N ALA A 8 -13.41 17.10 15.03
CA ALA A 8 -13.84 16.99 13.64
C ALA A 8 -12.72 16.42 12.76
N ILE A 9 -13.05 15.43 11.93
CA ILE A 9 -12.20 14.98 10.83
C ILE A 9 -12.45 15.91 9.66
N ILE A 10 -11.49 16.76 9.32
CA ILE A 10 -11.62 17.76 8.25
C ILE A 10 -11.09 17.26 6.90
N SER A 11 -10.23 16.24 6.90
CA SER A 11 -9.67 15.63 5.70
C SER A 11 -9.23 14.18 5.98
N VAL A 12 -9.13 13.39 4.92
CA VAL A 12 -8.59 12.02 4.95
C VAL A 12 -7.81 11.79 3.66
N HIS A 13 -6.59 11.27 3.80
CA HIS A 13 -5.82 10.68 2.71
C HIS A 13 -5.65 9.19 2.97
N ALA A 14 -5.57 8.39 1.91
CA ALA A 14 -5.55 6.93 2.01
C ALA A 14 -4.90 6.30 0.78
N HIS A 15 -4.02 5.33 1.00
CA HIS A 15 -3.49 4.47 -0.05
C HIS A 15 -3.63 3.01 0.41
N PHE A 16 -4.50 2.27 -0.27
CA PHE A 16 -4.84 0.88 0.02
C PHE A 16 -4.64 0.00 -1.22
N PRO A 17 -4.54 -1.33 -1.06
CA PRO A 17 -4.56 -2.24 -2.19
C PRO A 17 -5.77 -1.95 -3.09
N GLY A 18 -5.53 -1.74 -4.39
CA GLY A 18 -6.58 -1.42 -5.36
C GLY A 18 -7.19 -0.01 -5.25
N ALA A 19 -6.66 0.87 -4.38
CA ALA A 19 -7.17 2.23 -4.19
C ALA A 19 -6.06 3.21 -3.80
N VAL A 20 -5.68 4.08 -4.74
CA VAL A 20 -4.64 5.12 -4.54
C VAL A 20 -5.13 6.37 -3.79
N ASN A 21 -6.42 6.45 -3.46
CA ASN A 21 -7.00 7.55 -2.70
C ASN A 21 -8.27 7.11 -1.95
N ALA A 22 -8.74 7.95 -1.01
CA ALA A 22 -9.91 7.68 -0.18
C ALA A 22 -11.21 7.51 -0.98
N THR A 23 -11.37 8.26 -2.08
CA THR A 23 -12.54 8.14 -2.97
C THR A 23 -12.60 6.77 -3.61
N LYS A 24 -11.50 6.30 -4.20
CA LYS A 24 -11.43 4.99 -4.83
C LYS A 24 -11.60 3.86 -3.82
N PHE A 25 -11.06 4.04 -2.61
CA PHE A 25 -11.26 3.10 -1.52
C PHE A 25 -12.75 2.97 -1.17
N TRP A 26 -13.46 4.09 -1.04
CA TRP A 26 -14.89 4.09 -0.78
C TRP A 26 -15.71 3.43 -1.90
N GLU A 27 -15.37 3.69 -3.16
CA GLU A 27 -15.99 3.00 -4.31
C GLU A 27 -15.82 1.49 -4.22
N ASN A 28 -14.58 1.03 -3.98
CA ASN A 28 -14.28 -0.40 -3.85
C ASN A 28 -15.10 -1.05 -2.73
N LEU A 29 -15.24 -0.38 -1.58
CA LEU A 29 -16.06 -0.85 -0.46
C LEU A 29 -17.54 -0.95 -0.85
N ARG A 30 -18.08 0.10 -1.48
CA ARG A 30 -19.49 0.15 -1.92
C ARG A 30 -19.79 -0.94 -2.94
N GLU A 31 -18.83 -1.27 -3.79
CA GLU A 31 -18.97 -2.25 -4.88
C GLU A 31 -18.58 -3.68 -4.48
N GLY A 32 -18.08 -3.88 -3.24
CA GLY A 32 -17.67 -5.19 -2.75
C GLY A 32 -16.42 -5.76 -3.43
N VAL A 33 -15.50 -4.90 -3.85
CA VAL A 33 -14.27 -5.30 -4.58
C VAL A 33 -13.27 -5.98 -3.64
N GLU A 34 -12.86 -7.22 -3.93
CA GLU A 34 -11.74 -7.90 -3.26
C GLU A 34 -10.41 -7.38 -3.84
N SER A 35 -9.65 -6.62 -3.05
CA SER A 35 -8.35 -6.07 -3.48
C SER A 35 -7.13 -6.90 -3.07
N VAL A 36 -7.34 -8.15 -2.65
CA VAL A 36 -6.25 -9.08 -2.33
C VAL A 36 -5.72 -9.70 -3.63
N THR A 37 -4.43 -9.55 -3.90
CA THR A 37 -3.81 -10.13 -5.09
C THR A 37 -3.61 -11.62 -4.91
N THR A 38 -4.04 -12.40 -5.91
CA THR A 38 -3.70 -13.83 -6.01
C THR A 38 -2.53 -13.99 -6.98
N PHE A 39 -1.49 -14.70 -6.56
CA PHE A 39 -0.29 -14.92 -7.37
C PHE A 39 -0.31 -16.29 -8.03
N SER A 40 0.07 -16.32 -9.30
CA SER A 40 0.44 -17.52 -10.01
C SER A 40 1.82 -18.03 -9.59
N ASP A 41 2.10 -19.30 -9.86
CA ASP A 41 3.40 -19.93 -9.59
C ASP A 41 4.54 -19.23 -10.34
N ALA A 42 4.28 -18.82 -11.58
CA ALA A 42 5.24 -18.04 -12.38
C ALA A 42 5.54 -16.67 -11.77
N GLU A 43 4.56 -16.00 -11.15
CA GLU A 43 4.79 -14.75 -10.43
C GLU A 43 5.58 -14.96 -9.13
N LEU A 44 5.25 -15.99 -8.36
CA LEU A 44 5.98 -16.33 -7.13
C LEU A 44 7.43 -16.69 -7.42
N GLN A 45 7.67 -17.48 -8.48
CA GLN A 45 9.01 -17.81 -8.94
C GLN A 45 9.79 -16.56 -9.39
N ARG A 46 9.18 -15.67 -10.19
CA ARG A 46 9.80 -14.38 -10.59
C ARG A 46 10.13 -13.49 -9.39
N ARG A 47 9.33 -13.55 -8.32
CA ARG A 47 9.55 -12.83 -7.06
C ARG A 47 10.54 -13.53 -6.12
N GLY A 48 11.15 -14.64 -6.56
CA GLY A 48 12.18 -15.36 -5.79
C GLY A 48 11.62 -16.22 -4.65
N VAL A 49 10.32 -16.53 -4.64
CA VAL A 49 9.77 -17.47 -3.67
C VAL A 49 10.25 -18.88 -4.03
N PRO A 50 10.84 -19.66 -3.09
CA PRO A 50 11.30 -21.02 -3.37
C PRO A 50 10.17 -21.95 -3.80
N LEU A 51 10.42 -22.81 -4.79
CA LEU A 51 9.45 -23.75 -5.36
C LEU A 51 8.78 -24.63 -4.27
N GLU A 52 9.60 -25.20 -3.39
CA GLU A 52 9.15 -26.04 -2.26
C GLU A 52 8.16 -25.33 -1.34
N ARG A 53 8.28 -24.00 -1.22
CA ARG A 53 7.43 -23.19 -0.35
C ARG A 53 6.05 -23.00 -0.95
N PHE A 54 5.96 -22.59 -2.21
CA PHE A 54 4.66 -22.32 -2.84
C PHE A 54 3.98 -23.55 -3.43
N GLN A 55 4.66 -24.70 -3.50
CA GLN A 55 4.05 -26.00 -3.76
C GLN A 55 3.48 -26.67 -2.51
N ASN A 56 3.80 -26.18 -1.30
CA ASN A 56 3.21 -26.69 -0.07
C ASN A 56 1.67 -26.49 -0.10
N PRO A 57 0.85 -27.53 0.16
CA PRO A 57 -0.62 -27.41 0.15
C PRO A 57 -1.18 -26.36 1.11
N ASN A 58 -0.46 -26.05 2.19
CA ASN A 58 -0.86 -25.05 3.18
C ASN A 58 -0.39 -23.63 2.83
N PHE A 59 0.30 -23.43 1.70
CA PHE A 59 0.78 -22.12 1.29
C PHE A 59 -0.33 -21.31 0.62
N VAL A 60 -0.66 -20.16 1.22
CA VAL A 60 -1.64 -19.22 0.69
C VAL A 60 -0.96 -18.27 -0.29
N LYS A 61 -1.28 -18.41 -1.59
CA LYS A 61 -0.73 -17.57 -2.69
C LYS A 61 -1.45 -16.23 -2.82
N LYS A 62 -1.86 -15.62 -1.71
CA LYS A 62 -2.61 -14.37 -1.67
C LYS A 62 -1.94 -13.35 -0.75
N SER A 63 -1.85 -12.10 -1.18
CA SER A 63 -1.40 -10.99 -0.34
C SER A 63 -2.01 -9.68 -0.81
N PRO A 64 -2.38 -8.76 0.09
CA PRO A 64 -2.58 -7.37 -0.28
C PRO A 64 -1.25 -6.77 -0.75
N ILE A 65 -1.27 -5.98 -1.82
CA ILE A 65 -0.11 -5.27 -2.35
C ILE A 65 -0.49 -3.80 -2.56
N LEU A 66 0.39 -2.90 -2.14
CA LEU A 66 0.34 -1.49 -2.54
C LEU A 66 1.11 -1.32 -3.85
N SER A 67 0.53 -0.59 -4.78
CA SER A 67 1.25 -0.12 -5.97
C SER A 67 2.27 0.94 -5.59
N ASP A 68 3.33 1.06 -6.40
CA ASP A 68 4.24 2.21 -6.40
C ASP A 68 4.96 2.50 -5.08
N ILE A 69 5.10 1.52 -4.19
CA ILE A 69 5.79 1.63 -2.89
C ILE A 69 7.28 2.00 -3.01
N ASP A 70 7.87 1.80 -4.19
CA ASP A 70 9.24 2.16 -4.50
C ASP A 70 9.39 3.59 -5.01
N LEU A 71 8.31 4.25 -5.44
CA LEU A 71 8.31 5.64 -5.89
C LEU A 71 8.32 6.60 -4.70
N PHE A 72 8.93 7.78 -4.89
CA PHE A 72 8.95 8.86 -3.91
C PHE A 72 9.43 10.18 -4.54
N ASP A 73 8.72 11.29 -4.30
CA ASP A 73 9.18 12.61 -4.76
C ASP A 73 10.26 13.20 -3.83
N ALA A 74 11.47 12.68 -3.96
CA ALA A 74 12.60 13.06 -3.12
C ALA A 74 12.88 14.57 -3.11
N HIS A 75 12.80 15.23 -4.26
CA HIS A 75 13.11 16.66 -4.37
C HIS A 75 12.08 17.52 -3.66
N PHE A 76 10.79 17.18 -3.78
CA PHE A 76 9.72 17.87 -3.05
C PHE A 76 9.94 17.85 -1.54
N PHE A 77 10.39 16.70 -1.00
CA PHE A 77 10.68 16.53 0.43
C PHE A 77 12.12 16.93 0.84
N GLY A 78 12.91 17.51 -0.06
CA GLY A 78 14.26 18.00 0.25
C GLY A 78 15.32 16.90 0.42
N TYR A 79 15.07 15.68 -0.06
CA TYR A 79 16.04 14.59 -0.07
C TYR A 79 16.79 14.52 -1.40
N SER A 80 18.08 14.20 -1.34
CA SER A 80 18.81 13.75 -2.53
C SER A 80 18.32 12.35 -2.97
N PRO A 81 18.49 11.98 -4.26
CA PRO A 81 18.14 10.63 -4.72
C PRO A 81 18.88 9.51 -3.98
N ARG A 82 20.06 9.81 -3.43
CA ARG A 82 20.85 8.83 -2.64
C ARG A 82 20.23 8.63 -1.26
N GLU A 83 19.81 9.70 -0.60
CA GLU A 83 19.15 9.61 0.72
C GLU A 83 17.79 8.95 0.61
N ALA A 84 16.99 9.33 -0.40
CA ALA A 84 15.66 8.74 -0.63
C ALA A 84 15.70 7.21 -0.82
N LYS A 85 16.74 6.67 -1.47
CA LYS A 85 16.93 5.22 -1.64
C LYS A 85 17.21 4.48 -0.32
N LEU A 86 17.70 5.18 0.70
CA LEU A 86 17.99 4.62 2.01
C LEU A 86 16.81 4.76 2.98
N LEU A 87 15.80 5.56 2.64
CA LEU A 87 14.60 5.72 3.46
C LEU A 87 13.72 4.47 3.38
N ASP A 88 13.20 4.08 4.54
CA ASP A 88 12.18 3.03 4.64
C ASP A 88 10.96 3.43 3.79
N PRO A 89 10.47 2.55 2.89
CA PRO A 89 9.26 2.82 2.12
C PRO A 89 8.05 3.26 2.97
N GLN A 90 7.93 2.76 4.20
CA GLN A 90 6.87 3.17 5.13
C GLN A 90 6.97 4.66 5.51
N GLN A 91 8.19 5.17 5.69
CA GLN A 91 8.42 6.59 5.96
C GLN A 91 8.10 7.44 4.74
N ARG A 92 8.52 6.98 3.55
CA ARG A 92 8.25 7.67 2.27
C ARG A 92 6.74 7.80 2.01
N LEU A 93 5.99 6.70 2.16
CA LEU A 93 4.54 6.70 2.03
C LEU A 93 3.85 7.59 3.07
N PHE A 94 4.35 7.60 4.32
CA PHE A 94 3.78 8.46 5.36
C PHE A 94 3.99 9.95 5.05
N LEU A 95 5.16 10.34 4.55
CA LEU A 95 5.44 11.72 4.12
C LEU A 95 4.53 12.16 2.98
N GLU A 96 4.25 11.29 2.02
CA GLU A 96 3.35 11.58 0.88
C GLU A 96 1.87 11.63 1.25
N CYS A 97 1.48 11.05 2.39
CA CYS A 97 0.10 11.06 2.88
C CYS A 97 -0.19 12.17 3.91
N ALA A 98 0.84 12.85 4.40
CA ALA A 98 0.76 13.82 5.49
C ALA A 98 0.34 15.23 5.05
#